data_AF-A0A349KI18-F1
#
_entry.id   AF-A0A349KI18-F1
#
_cell.length_a   1.000
_cell.length_b   1.000
_cell.length_c   1.000
_cell.angle_alpha   90.00
_cell.angle_beta   90.00
_cell.angle_gamma   90.00
#
_symmetry.space_group_name_H-M   'P 1'
#
loop_
_entity.id
_entity.type
_entity.pdbx_description
1 polymer ?
#
loop_
_entity_poly.entity_id
_entity_poly.type
_entity_poly.pdbx_seq_one_letter_code
_entity_poly.pdbx_strand_id
1 'polypeptide(L)'
;TYVVMISAFNMVGRFIWASASDYIGRRNTYWIFFVLGIALYLSVPYTAAQVSVNQSVVWLVYFYGATMIIFTMYGGGFATIPAYLADIFGTRYVGGIHGRLLTAWSTAGVLGPLAITSLRQNSVNNAITDLMTRIDPAAFRAQFGAPVDQLQLLVEQNSVTIARLMEIVPPGTVDPTSGLYNSTMVLMAALLAIALVSNALMRPVDAKHHIVD
;
A
#
# COMPACT_ATOMS: atom_id res chain seq x y z
N THR A 1 1.63 19.48 -3.57
CA THR A 1 2.90 19.28 -2.84
C THR A 1 3.18 17.81 -2.53
N TYR A 2 2.29 17.05 -1.88
CA TYR A 2 2.52 15.63 -1.55
C TYR A 2 2.85 14.74 -2.76
N VAL A 3 2.08 14.84 -3.84
CA VAL A 3 2.33 14.07 -5.08
C VAL A 3 3.71 14.38 -5.70
N VAL A 4 4.16 15.63 -5.60
CA VAL A 4 5.50 16.03 -6.06
C VAL A 4 6.57 15.37 -5.22
N MET A 5 6.38 15.28 -3.89
CA MET A 5 7.30 14.59 -2.99
C MET A 5 7.38 13.10 -3.33
N ILE A 6 6.26 12.43 -3.61
CA ILE A 6 6.26 11.03 -4.05
C ILE A 6 7.21 10.81 -5.22
N SER A 7 7.06 11.61 -6.28
CA SER A 7 7.90 11.49 -7.47
C SER A 7 9.37 11.82 -7.18
N ALA A 8 9.63 12.87 -6.39
CA ALA A 8 10.98 13.28 -6.02
C ALA A 8 11.71 12.20 -5.20
N PHE A 9 11.08 11.68 -4.15
CA PHE A 9 11.66 10.62 -3.31
C PHE A 9 11.79 9.30 -4.07
N ASN A 10 10.88 9.00 -5.01
CA ASN A 10 11.06 7.86 -5.90
C ASN A 10 12.32 7.99 -6.76
N MET A 11 12.51 9.15 -7.38
CA MET A 11 13.68 9.42 -8.21
C MET A 11 14.97 9.38 -7.39
N VAL A 12 15.02 10.09 -6.26
CA VAL A 12 16.17 10.13 -5.36
C VAL A 12 16.49 8.73 -4.83
N GLY A 13 15.46 7.97 -4.46
CA GLY A 13 15.60 6.59 -4.00
C GLY A 13 16.27 5.68 -5.02
N ARG A 14 16.00 5.85 -6.33
CA ARG A 14 16.69 5.08 -7.38
C ARG A 14 18.19 5.24 -7.30
N PHE A 15 18.70 6.47 -7.16
CA PHE A 15 20.14 6.74 -7.10
C PHE A 15 20.76 6.30 -5.78
N ILE A 16 20.13 6.64 -4.65
CA ILE A 16 20.65 6.31 -3.31
C ILE A 16 20.76 4.80 -3.16
N TRP A 17 19.68 4.07 -3.44
CA TRP A 17 19.65 2.63 -3.21
C TRP A 17 20.43 1.84 -4.26
N ALA A 18 20.48 2.29 -5.52
CA ALA A 18 21.37 1.67 -6.50
C ALA A 18 22.82 1.73 -6.01
N SER A 19 23.29 2.92 -5.65
CA SER A 19 24.65 3.14 -5.15
C SER A 19 24.89 2.37 -3.84
N ALA A 20 23.98 2.47 -2.87
CA ALA A 20 24.11 1.79 -1.58
C ALA A 20 24.14 0.27 -1.73
N SER A 21 23.37 -0.29 -2.67
CA SER A 21 23.29 -1.74 -2.90
C SER A 21 24.62 -2.35 -3.34
N ASP A 22 25.49 -1.58 -4.00
CA ASP A 22 26.82 -2.03 -4.39
C ASP A 22 27.75 -2.19 -3.17
N TYR A 23 27.54 -1.40 -2.11
CA TYR A 23 28.34 -1.47 -0.87
C TYR A 23 27.80 -2.47 0.14
N ILE A 24 26.48 -2.48 0.38
CA ILE A 24 25.85 -3.33 1.41
C ILE A 24 25.48 -4.73 0.89
N GLY A 25 25.56 -4.92 -0.43
CA GLY A 25 25.15 -6.12 -1.14
C GLY A 25 23.66 -6.12 -1.51
N ARG A 26 23.36 -6.43 -2.77
CA ARG A 26 22.02 -6.33 -3.34
C ARG A 26 21.00 -7.24 -2.63
N ARG A 27 21.41 -8.45 -2.23
CA ARG A 27 20.56 -9.35 -1.43
C ARG A 27 20.13 -8.70 -0.12
N ASN A 28 21.07 -8.07 0.60
CA ASN A 28 20.78 -7.40 1.87
C ASN A 28 19.90 -6.16 1.68
N THR A 29 20.09 -5.43 0.59
CA THR A 29 19.22 -4.31 0.21
C THR A 29 17.76 -4.75 0.06
N TYR A 30 17.50 -5.89 -0.58
CA TYR A 30 16.14 -6.44 -0.68
C TYR A 30 15.57 -6.91 0.67
N TRP A 31 16.39 -7.51 1.54
CA TRP A 31 15.96 -7.80 2.92
C TRP A 31 15.53 -6.54 3.66
N ILE A 32 16.28 -5.44 3.51
CA ILE A 32 15.91 -4.14 4.10
C ILE A 32 14.58 -3.66 3.52
N PHE A 33 14.40 -3.66 2.19
CA PHE A 33 13.16 -3.21 1.56
C PHE A 33 11.93 -3.96 2.06
N PHE A 34 12.03 -5.26 2.18
CA PHE A 34 10.91 -6.08 2.62
C PHE A 34 10.65 -5.94 4.12
N VAL A 35 11.67 -6.05 4.98
CA VAL A 35 11.50 -5.96 6.44
C VAL A 35 11.07 -4.56 6.87
N LEU A 36 11.78 -3.53 6.40
CA LEU A 36 11.42 -2.14 6.70
C LEU A 36 10.07 -1.79 6.07
N GLY A 37 9.78 -2.27 4.86
CA GLY A 37 8.49 -2.10 4.22
C GLY A 37 7.34 -2.67 5.04
N ILE A 38 7.46 -3.92 5.52
CA ILE A 38 6.46 -4.54 6.39
C ILE A 38 6.23 -3.68 7.64
N ALA A 39 7.31 -3.26 8.31
CA ALA A 39 7.21 -2.43 9.51
C ALA A 39 6.51 -1.09 9.24
N LEU A 40 6.85 -0.41 8.14
CA LEU A 40 6.25 0.88 7.76
C LEU A 40 4.79 0.74 7.33
N TYR A 41 4.42 -0.31 6.58
CA TYR A 41 3.02 -0.53 6.21
C TYR A 41 2.17 -0.87 7.44
N LEU A 42 2.68 -1.63 8.40
CA LEU A 42 1.97 -1.94 9.64
C LEU A 42 1.92 -0.75 10.62
N SER A 43 2.84 0.20 10.53
CA SER A 43 2.80 1.40 11.37
C SER A 43 1.75 2.42 10.94
N VAL A 44 1.33 2.42 9.66
CA VAL A 44 0.30 3.34 9.14
C VAL A 44 -1.07 3.13 9.81
N PRO A 45 -1.63 1.90 9.93
CA PRO A 45 -2.85 1.67 10.70
C PRO A 45 -2.77 2.13 12.15
N TYR A 46 -1.61 1.95 12.78
CA TYR A 46 -1.39 2.41 14.15
C TYR A 46 -1.50 3.93 14.25
N THR A 47 -0.82 4.67 13.37
CA THR A 47 -0.90 6.13 13.38
C THR A 47 -2.26 6.66 12.96
N ALA A 48 -2.97 5.99 12.05
CA ALA A 48 -4.34 6.31 11.70
C ALA A 48 -5.28 6.24 12.91
N ALA A 49 -5.12 5.24 13.78
CA ALA A 49 -5.90 5.14 15.02
C ALA A 49 -5.58 6.29 16.00
N GLN A 50 -4.31 6.71 16.08
CA GLN A 50 -3.91 7.80 16.97
C GLN A 50 -4.42 9.18 16.51
N VAL A 51 -4.51 9.43 15.20
CA VAL A 51 -5.10 10.66 14.64
C VAL A 51 -6.57 10.81 15.05
N SER A 52 -7.30 9.70 15.10
CA SER A 52 -8.71 9.68 15.51
C SER A 52 -8.91 10.06 16.98
N VAL A 53 -7.90 9.86 17.83
CA VAL A 53 -7.94 10.18 19.27
C VAL A 53 -7.37 11.58 19.53
N ASN A 54 -6.28 11.94 18.86
CA ASN A 54 -5.60 13.22 19.00
C ASN A 54 -5.16 13.74 17.63
N GLN A 55 -5.81 14.80 17.15
CA GLN A 55 -5.53 15.45 15.86
C GLN A 55 -4.27 16.34 15.91
N SER A 56 -3.15 15.75 16.34
CA SER A 56 -1.84 16.42 16.37
C SER A 56 -1.16 16.36 15.01
N VAL A 57 -0.47 17.45 14.64
CA VAL A 57 0.37 17.56 13.43
C VAL A 57 1.47 16.49 13.40
N VAL A 58 1.89 15.98 14.56
CA VAL A 58 2.93 14.94 14.69
C VAL A 58 2.59 13.68 13.89
N TRP A 59 1.33 13.26 13.88
CA TRP A 59 0.91 12.06 13.15
C TRP A 59 0.94 12.26 11.63
N LEU A 60 0.62 13.47 11.16
CA LEU A 60 0.73 13.83 9.75
C LEU A 60 2.19 13.82 9.30
N VAL A 61 3.09 14.39 10.11
CA VAL A 61 4.54 14.37 9.83
C VAL A 61 5.07 12.94 9.78
N TYR A 62 4.64 12.08 10.72
CA TYR A 62 4.99 10.66 10.69
C TYR A 62 4.52 9.98 9.41
N PHE A 63 3.24 10.18 9.03
CA PHE A 63 2.68 9.60 7.81
C PHE A 63 3.49 10.00 6.57
N TYR A 64 3.83 11.29 6.44
CA TYR A 64 4.68 11.79 5.35
C TYR A 64 6.06 11.13 5.39
N GLY A 65 6.69 11.06 6.56
CA GLY A 65 8.00 10.42 6.71
C GLY A 65 7.98 8.95 6.28
N ALA A 66 7.02 8.18 6.79
CA ALA A 66 6.86 6.76 6.48
C ALA A 66 6.62 6.53 4.99
N THR A 67 5.70 7.28 4.37
CA THR A 67 5.40 7.11 2.94
C THR A 67 6.55 7.55 2.05
N MET A 68 7.27 8.62 2.41
CA MET A 68 8.45 9.05 1.65
C MET A 68 9.55 7.97 1.68
N ILE A 69 9.80 7.35 2.84
CA ILE A 69 10.75 6.23 2.94
C ILE A 69 10.30 5.07 2.03
N ILE A 70 9.03 4.67 2.10
CA ILE A 70 8.47 3.63 1.22
C ILE A 70 8.71 3.97 -0.26
N PHE A 71 8.46 5.21 -0.67
CA PHE A 71 8.65 5.61 -2.07
C PHE A 71 10.12 5.64 -2.50
N THR A 72 11.07 5.94 -1.59
CA THR A 72 12.49 5.76 -1.91
C THR A 72 12.82 4.29 -2.19
N MET A 73 12.32 3.37 -1.36
CA MET A 73 12.55 1.94 -1.51
C MET A 73 11.89 1.40 -2.78
N TYR A 74 10.69 1.88 -3.12
CA TYR A 74 10.00 1.52 -4.36
C TYR A 74 10.86 1.87 -5.59
N GLY A 75 11.47 3.07 -5.61
CA GLY A 75 12.39 3.46 -6.66
C GLY A 75 13.69 2.64 -6.65
N GLY A 76 14.27 2.46 -5.46
CA GLY A 76 15.49 1.70 -5.24
C GLY A 76 15.41 0.24 -5.66
N GLY A 77 14.30 -0.43 -5.32
CA GLY A 77 14.00 -1.79 -5.77
C GLY A 77 14.08 -1.88 -7.28
N PHE A 78 13.32 -1.04 -7.99
CA PHE A 78 13.29 -1.08 -9.45
C PHE A 78 14.65 -0.81 -10.10
N ALA A 79 15.45 0.10 -9.54
CA ALA A 79 16.79 0.41 -10.04
C ALA A 79 17.78 -0.74 -9.85
N THR A 80 17.61 -1.54 -8.79
CA THR A 80 18.55 -2.61 -8.41
C THR A 80 18.19 -3.99 -8.98
N ILE A 81 16.96 -4.20 -9.50
CA ILE A 81 16.53 -5.50 -10.04
C ILE A 81 17.52 -6.07 -11.07
N PRO A 82 17.91 -5.36 -12.15
CA PRO A 82 18.71 -5.98 -13.21
C PRO A 82 20.07 -6.47 -12.70
N ALA A 83 20.70 -5.66 -11.85
CA ALA A 83 21.99 -5.99 -11.25
C ALA A 83 21.85 -7.13 -10.24
N TYR A 84 20.77 -7.14 -9.44
CA TYR A 84 20.51 -8.23 -8.50
C TYR A 84 20.24 -9.57 -9.20
N LEU A 85 19.49 -9.56 -10.31
CA LEU A 85 19.27 -10.75 -11.13
C LEU A 85 20.58 -11.23 -11.77
N ALA A 86 21.43 -10.33 -12.25
CA ALA A 86 22.74 -10.67 -12.80
C ALA A 86 23.64 -11.36 -11.76
N ASP A 87 23.62 -10.89 -10.50
CA ASP A 87 24.41 -11.49 -9.42
C ASP A 87 24.00 -12.94 -9.12
N ILE A 88 22.69 -13.24 -9.20
CA ILE A 88 22.16 -14.57 -8.83
C ILE A 88 22.21 -15.54 -10.01
N PHE A 89 21.82 -15.09 -11.19
CA PHE A 89 21.57 -15.95 -12.36
C PHE A 89 22.63 -15.79 -13.46
N GLY A 90 23.59 -14.89 -13.28
CA GLY A 90 24.60 -14.56 -14.28
C GLY A 90 24.09 -13.58 -15.34
N THR A 91 25.03 -13.00 -16.08
CA THR A 91 24.76 -11.93 -17.05
C THR A 91 24.25 -12.44 -18.41
N ARG A 92 24.55 -13.69 -18.78
CA ARG A 92 24.27 -14.25 -20.12
C ARG A 92 22.79 -14.16 -20.54
N TYR A 93 21.87 -14.41 -19.62
CA TYR A 93 20.41 -14.40 -19.88
C TYR A 93 19.64 -13.40 -19.01
N VAL A 94 20.33 -12.46 -18.34
CA VAL A 94 19.70 -11.54 -17.39
C VAL A 94 18.56 -10.73 -18.02
N GLY A 95 18.71 -10.31 -19.28
CA GLY A 95 17.67 -9.56 -19.99
C GLY A 95 16.38 -10.38 -20.18
N GLY A 96 16.49 -11.66 -20.52
CA GLY A 96 15.34 -12.55 -20.65
C GLY A 96 14.66 -12.85 -19.31
N ILE A 97 15.45 -13.05 -18.25
CA ILE A 97 14.93 -13.24 -16.89
C ILE A 97 14.21 -11.97 -16.42
N HIS A 98 14.82 -10.80 -16.64
CA HIS A 98 14.23 -9.52 -16.31
C HIS A 98 12.92 -9.28 -17.08
N GLY A 99 12.86 -9.63 -18.36
CA GLY A 99 11.64 -9.55 -19.16
C GLY A 99 10.48 -10.37 -18.58
N ARG A 100 10.75 -11.60 -18.13
CA ARG A 100 9.74 -12.44 -17.44
C ARG A 100 9.28 -11.84 -16.12
N LEU A 101 10.21 -11.25 -15.36
CA LEU A 101 9.88 -10.52 -14.15
C LEU A 101 8.94 -9.34 -14.45
N LEU A 102 9.20 -8.57 -15.51
CA LEU A 102 8.33 -7.47 -15.93
C LEU A 102 6.93 -7.94 -16.33
N THR A 103 6.79 -9.12 -16.94
CA THR A 103 5.47 -9.72 -17.19
C THR A 103 4.71 -9.99 -15.90
N ALA A 104 5.36 -10.61 -14.90
CA ALA A 104 4.75 -10.84 -13.59
C ALA A 104 4.40 -9.51 -12.89
N TRP A 105 5.24 -8.49 -13.03
CA TRP A 105 4.98 -7.14 -12.54
C TRP A 105 3.75 -6.52 -13.19
N SER A 106 3.57 -6.65 -14.51
CA SER A 106 2.38 -6.17 -15.21
C SER A 106 1.11 -6.85 -14.67
N THR A 107 1.14 -8.15 -14.41
CA THR A 107 0.01 -8.86 -13.78
C THR A 107 -0.29 -8.29 -12.39
N ALA A 108 0.73 -8.05 -11.57
CA ALA A 108 0.55 -7.41 -10.27
C ALA A 108 0.00 -5.98 -10.39
N GLY A 109 0.39 -5.23 -11.43
CA GLY A 109 -0.11 -3.89 -11.74
C GLY A 109 -1.60 -3.85 -12.08
N VAL A 110 -2.18 -4.95 -12.59
CA VAL A 110 -3.62 -5.08 -12.82
C VAL A 110 -4.35 -5.55 -11.57
N LEU A 111 -3.83 -6.57 -10.89
CA LEU A 111 -4.50 -7.17 -9.73
C LEU A 111 -4.44 -6.29 -8.47
N GLY A 112 -3.35 -5.54 -8.29
CA GLY A 112 -3.14 -4.67 -7.13
C GLY A 112 -4.24 -3.64 -6.95
N PRO A 113 -4.52 -2.77 -7.95
CA PRO A 113 -5.60 -1.77 -7.86
C PRO A 113 -6.98 -2.39 -7.63
N LEU A 114 -7.26 -3.56 -8.22
CA LEU A 114 -8.54 -4.27 -8.03
C LEU A 114 -8.71 -4.74 -6.58
N ALA A 115 -7.68 -5.38 -6.01
CA ALA A 115 -7.69 -5.82 -4.62
C ALA A 115 -7.79 -4.63 -3.65
N ILE A 116 -7.00 -3.57 -3.86
CA ILE A 116 -7.02 -2.36 -3.03
C ILE A 116 -8.39 -1.68 -3.08
N THR A 117 -8.96 -1.53 -4.27
CA THR A 117 -10.27 -0.88 -4.44
C THR A 117 -11.38 -1.70 -3.80
N SER A 118 -11.36 -3.02 -3.97
CA SER A 118 -12.33 -3.92 -3.34
C SER A 118 -12.25 -3.87 -1.81
N LEU A 119 -11.05 -3.96 -1.23
CA LEU A 119 -10.86 -3.86 0.22
C LEU A 119 -11.30 -2.51 0.76
N ARG A 120 -10.93 -1.41 0.08
CA ARG A 120 -11.37 -0.06 0.46
C ARG A 120 -12.89 0.05 0.40
N GLN A 121 -13.53 -0.45 -0.66
CA GLN A 121 -14.99 -0.39 -0.81
C GLN A 121 -15.69 -1.19 0.28
N ASN A 122 -15.18 -2.37 0.64
CA ASN A 122 -15.71 -3.15 1.75
C ASN A 122 -15.58 -2.39 3.08
N SER A 123 -14.43 -1.76 3.35
CA SER A 123 -14.26 -0.91 4.53
C SER A 123 -15.23 0.27 4.55
N VAL A 124 -15.47 0.91 3.40
CA VAL A 124 -16.43 2.02 3.26
C VAL A 124 -17.85 1.55 3.53
N ASN A 125 -18.28 0.44 2.93
CA ASN A 125 -19.62 -0.11 3.11
C ASN A 125 -19.86 -0.51 4.59
N ASN A 126 -18.87 -1.13 5.22
CA ASN A 126 -18.93 -1.49 6.64
C ASN A 126 -19.02 -0.23 7.52
N ALA A 127 -18.23 0.80 7.23
CA ALA A 127 -18.29 2.07 7.96
C ALA A 127 -19.65 2.76 7.80
N ILE A 128 -20.19 2.83 6.58
CA ILE A 128 -21.53 3.38 6.32
C ILE A 128 -22.59 2.60 7.11
N THR A 129 -22.52 1.26 7.08
CA THR A 129 -23.47 0.41 7.81
C THR A 129 -23.38 0.66 9.31
N ASP A 130 -22.18 0.75 9.89
CA ASP A 130 -21.99 1.06 11.32
C ASP A 130 -22.55 2.44 11.69
N LEU A 131 -22.27 3.48 10.90
CA LEU A 131 -22.82 4.82 11.13
C LEU A 131 -24.34 4.83 11.09
N MET A 132 -24.94 4.10 10.14
CA MET A 132 -26.39 4.00 10.01
C MET A 132 -27.06 3.33 11.21
N THR A 133 -26.36 2.50 12.00
CA THR A 133 -26.90 1.97 13.27
C THR A 133 -27.06 3.04 14.35
N ARG A 134 -26.36 4.18 14.21
CA ARG A 134 -26.33 5.28 15.18
C ARG A 134 -27.15 6.49 14.73
N ILE A 135 -27.57 6.52 13.47
CA ILE A 135 -28.33 7.62 12.86
C ILE A 135 -29.82 7.36 13.02
N ASP A 136 -30.56 8.39 13.44
CA ASP A 136 -32.03 8.36 13.42
C ASP A 136 -32.55 8.31 11.96
N PRO A 137 -33.39 7.33 11.59
CA PRO A 137 -34.01 7.29 10.27
C PRO A 137 -34.74 8.57 9.86
N ALA A 138 -35.31 9.32 10.82
CA ALA A 138 -35.95 10.60 10.54
C ALA A 138 -34.93 11.68 10.12
N ALA A 139 -33.77 11.73 10.80
CA ALA A 139 -32.68 12.63 10.46
C ALA A 139 -32.07 12.30 9.09
N PHE A 140 -31.89 11.01 8.80
CA PHE A 140 -31.45 10.56 7.47
C PHE A 140 -32.40 11.03 6.37
N ARG A 141 -33.71 10.82 6.55
CA ARG A 141 -34.72 11.23 5.58
C ARG A 141 -34.76 12.74 5.40
N ALA A 142 -34.61 13.51 6.47
CA ALA A 142 -34.56 14.97 6.40
C ALA A 142 -33.34 15.47 5.60
N GLN A 143 -32.20 14.81 5.76
CA GLN A 143 -30.94 15.24 5.13
C GLN A 143 -30.81 14.80 3.66
N PHE A 144 -31.28 13.59 3.32
CA PHE A 144 -31.09 13.00 2.00
C PHE A 144 -32.36 12.96 1.15
N GLY A 145 -33.52 13.34 1.72
CA GLY A 145 -34.80 13.37 1.01
C GLY A 145 -35.34 11.99 0.59
N ALA A 146 -34.70 10.91 1.06
CA ALA A 146 -34.99 9.54 0.67
C ALA A 146 -35.05 8.62 1.89
N PRO A 147 -35.83 7.52 1.84
CA PRO A 147 -35.87 6.54 2.91
C PRO A 147 -34.59 5.68 2.95
N VAL A 148 -34.34 5.04 4.10
CA VAL A 148 -33.11 4.28 4.40
C VAL A 148 -33.00 3.01 3.55
N ASP A 149 -34.11 2.47 3.04
CA ASP A 149 -34.16 1.37 2.08
C ASP A 149 -33.40 1.68 0.77
N GLN A 150 -33.32 2.96 0.38
CA GLN A 150 -32.58 3.42 -0.80
C GLN A 150 -31.11 3.72 -0.52
N LEU A 151 -30.61 3.44 0.69
CA LEU A 151 -29.24 3.74 1.10
C LEU A 151 -28.21 3.24 0.08
N GLN A 152 -28.32 1.99 -0.36
CA GLN A 152 -27.34 1.41 -1.28
C GLN A 152 -27.29 2.18 -2.62
N LEU A 153 -28.45 2.55 -3.17
CA LEU A 153 -28.55 3.33 -4.40
C LEU A 153 -27.93 4.73 -4.21
N LEU A 154 -28.19 5.37 -3.07
CA LEU A 154 -27.65 6.70 -2.75
C LEU A 154 -26.13 6.67 -2.56
N VAL A 155 -25.58 5.57 -2.02
CA VAL A 155 -24.14 5.34 -1.91
C VAL A 155 -23.52 5.12 -3.29
N GLU A 156 -24.14 4.29 -4.13
CA GLU A 156 -23.70 4.06 -5.51
C GLU A 156 -23.69 5.35 -6.35
N GLN A 157 -24.63 6.26 -6.09
CA GLN A 157 -24.72 7.58 -6.73
C GLN A 157 -23.83 8.65 -6.08
N ASN A 158 -23.00 8.31 -5.10
CA ASN A 158 -22.19 9.24 -4.29
C ASN A 158 -22.98 10.35 -3.58
N SER A 159 -24.30 10.19 -3.44
CA SER A 159 -25.17 11.14 -2.73
C SER A 159 -25.06 10.97 -1.21
N VAL A 160 -24.87 9.72 -0.76
CA VAL A 160 -24.54 9.38 0.62
C VAL A 160 -23.06 9.00 0.69
N THR A 161 -22.29 9.75 1.47
CA THR A 161 -20.88 9.47 1.75
C THR A 161 -20.65 9.46 3.25
N ILE A 162 -19.53 8.88 3.70
CA ILE A 162 -19.14 8.90 5.13
C ILE A 162 -19.16 10.33 5.67
N ALA A 163 -18.56 11.29 4.95
CA ALA A 163 -18.53 12.69 5.36
C ALA A 163 -19.95 13.28 5.53
N ARG A 164 -20.87 12.99 4.60
CA ARG A 164 -22.26 13.47 4.68
C ARG A 164 -23.03 12.83 5.85
N LEU A 165 -22.76 11.56 6.15
CA LEU A 165 -23.33 10.88 7.30
C LEU A 165 -22.78 11.44 8.62
N MET A 166 -21.49 11.81 8.65
CA MET A 166 -20.87 12.42 9.83
C MET A 166 -21.49 13.78 10.23
N GLU A 167 -22.25 14.43 9.35
CA GLU A 167 -23.01 15.64 9.69
C GLU A 167 -24.26 15.37 10.54
N ILE A 168 -24.81 14.15 10.48
CA ILE A 168 -26.09 13.79 11.13
C ILE A 168 -25.95 12.73 12.23
N VAL A 169 -24.74 12.19 12.44
CA VAL A 169 -24.46 11.25 13.53
C VAL A 169 -24.45 11.96 14.89
N PRO A 170 -24.75 11.23 15.98
CA PRO A 170 -24.67 11.80 17.32
C PRO A 170 -23.27 12.35 17.65
N PRO A 171 -23.18 13.45 18.43
CA PRO A 171 -21.91 13.97 18.91
C PRO A 171 -21.11 12.91 19.67
N GLY A 172 -19.80 12.86 19.43
CA GLY A 172 -18.90 11.85 20.02
C GLY A 172 -18.72 10.58 19.18
N THR A 173 -19.39 10.47 18.03
CA THR A 173 -19.10 9.42 17.05
C THR A 173 -17.72 9.64 16.45
N VAL A 174 -16.86 8.61 16.49
CA VAL A 174 -15.51 8.65 15.93
C VAL A 174 -15.60 8.55 14.41
N ASP A 175 -14.88 9.43 13.69
CA ASP A 175 -14.80 9.42 12.24
C ASP A 175 -14.05 8.16 11.75
N PRO A 176 -14.67 7.26 10.95
CA PRO A 176 -14.03 6.05 10.46
C PRO A 176 -13.08 6.31 9.27
N THR A 177 -13.02 7.54 8.73
CA THR A 177 -12.28 7.87 7.51
C THR A 177 -10.78 7.54 7.60
N SER A 178 -10.16 7.74 8.76
CA SER A 178 -8.75 7.42 8.96
C SER A 178 -8.45 5.92 8.84
N GLY A 179 -9.42 5.05 9.16
CA GLY A 179 -9.25 3.59 9.16
C GLY A 179 -9.56 2.89 7.84
N LEU A 180 -10.09 3.60 6.82
CA LEU A 180 -10.57 2.98 5.58
C LEU A 180 -9.50 2.19 4.81
N TYR A 181 -8.23 2.59 4.97
CA TYR A 181 -7.09 1.96 4.33
C TYR A 181 -6.40 0.89 5.18
N ASN A 182 -6.85 0.63 6.42
CA ASN A 182 -6.16 -0.30 7.33
C ASN A 182 -6.02 -1.71 6.73
N SER A 183 -7.12 -2.27 6.21
CA SER A 183 -7.13 -3.58 5.55
C SER A 183 -6.18 -3.61 4.35
N THR A 184 -6.10 -2.51 3.59
CA THR A 184 -5.18 -2.37 2.46
C THR A 184 -3.73 -2.37 2.92
N MET A 185 -3.39 -1.64 3.98
CA MET A 185 -2.02 -1.59 4.50
C MET A 185 -1.57 -2.95 5.04
N VAL A 186 -2.46 -3.68 5.72
CA VAL A 186 -2.21 -5.05 6.19
C VAL A 186 -1.99 -6.00 5.01
N LEU A 187 -2.79 -5.88 3.93
CA LEU A 187 -2.58 -6.66 2.72
C LEU A 187 -1.19 -6.38 2.11
N MET A 188 -0.77 -5.11 2.01
CA MET A 188 0.56 -4.77 1.48
C MET A 188 1.67 -5.37 2.34
N ALA A 189 1.56 -5.31 3.66
CA ALA A 189 2.51 -5.93 4.57
C ALA A 189 2.56 -7.46 4.38
N ALA A 190 1.41 -8.13 4.23
CA ALA A 190 1.35 -9.56 3.97
C ALA A 190 2.01 -9.94 2.63
N LEU A 191 1.78 -9.15 1.57
CA LEU A 191 2.42 -9.35 0.27
C LEU A 191 3.94 -9.16 0.35
N LEU A 192 4.42 -8.18 1.12
CA LEU A 192 5.86 -8.00 1.37
C LEU A 192 6.46 -9.16 2.17
N ALA A 193 5.71 -9.75 3.11
CA ALA A 193 6.16 -10.95 3.82
C ALA A 193 6.29 -12.16 2.88
N ILE A 194 5.35 -12.33 1.95
CA ILE A 194 5.46 -13.36 0.90
C ILE A 194 6.67 -13.08 0.00
N ALA A 195 6.88 -11.82 -0.38
CA ALA A 195 8.05 -11.41 -1.18
C ALA A 195 9.37 -11.64 -0.42
N LEU A 196 9.40 -11.40 0.90
CA LEU A 196 10.54 -11.65 1.76
C LEU A 196 10.92 -13.13 1.76
N VAL A 197 9.94 -14.01 1.97
CA VAL A 197 10.14 -15.46 1.91
C VAL A 197 10.60 -15.88 0.51
N SER A 198 9.95 -15.37 -0.54
CA SER A 198 10.34 -15.66 -1.92
C SER A 198 11.79 -15.26 -2.22
N ASN A 199 12.21 -14.09 -1.75
CA ASN A 199 13.58 -13.59 -1.85
C ASN A 199 14.58 -14.43 -1.04
N ALA A 200 14.18 -14.90 0.15
CA ALA A 200 15.00 -15.80 0.95
C ALA A 200 15.26 -17.14 0.24
N LEU A 201 14.26 -17.63 -0.50
CA LEU A 201 14.31 -18.88 -1.26
C LEU A 201 15.03 -18.75 -2.62
N MET A 202 15.22 -17.54 -3.14
CA MET A 202 16.01 -17.32 -4.35
C MET A 202 17.46 -17.79 -4.17
N ARG A 203 17.90 -18.64 -5.10
CA ARG A 203 19.23 -19.25 -5.11
C ARG A 203 19.80 -19.22 -6.53
N PRO A 204 21.13 -19.31 -6.69
CA PRO A 204 21.76 -19.51 -7.98
C PRO A 204 21.19 -20.74 -8.71
N VAL A 205 21.27 -20.72 -10.04
CA VAL A 205 20.82 -21.84 -10.87
C VAL A 205 21.64 -23.09 -10.55
N ASP A 206 20.97 -24.23 -10.41
CA ASP A 206 21.60 -25.54 -10.17
C ASP A 206 22.63 -25.87 -11.26
N ALA A 207 23.76 -26.46 -10.86
CA ALA A 207 24.88 -26.79 -11.74
C ALA A 207 24.47 -27.67 -12.93
N LYS A 208 23.46 -28.53 -12.79
CA LYS A 208 22.96 -29.37 -13.89
C LYS A 208 22.34 -28.58 -15.06
N HIS A 209 21.98 -27.33 -14.81
CA HIS A 209 21.45 -26.41 -15.83
C HIS A 209 22.51 -25.43 -16.33
N HIS A 210 23.76 -25.54 -15.85
CA HIS A 210 24.86 -24.78 -16.41
C HIS A 210 25.17 -25.33 -17.80
N ILE A 211 25.42 -24.43 -18.73
CA ILE A 211 25.83 -24.79 -20.08
C ILE A 211 27.31 -25.18 -19.97
N VAL A 212 27.63 -26.42 -20.33
CA VAL A 212 29.01 -26.87 -20.48
C VAL A 212 29.48 -26.38 -21.85
N ASP A 213 30.43 -25.45 -21.86
CA ASP A 213 31.11 -25.03 -23.10
C ASP A 213 32.10 -26.12 -23.56
#